data_AF-A0ABD2MAE8-F1
#
_entry.id   AF-A0ABD2MAE8-F1
#
_cell.length_a   1.000
_cell.length_b   1.000
_cell.length_c   1.000
_cell.angle_alpha   90.00
_cell.angle_beta   90.00
_cell.angle_gamma   90.00
#
_symmetry.space_group_name_H-M   'P 1'
#
loop_
_entity.id
_entity.type
_entity.pdbx_description
1 polymer ?
#
loop_
_entity_poly.entity_id
_entity_poly.type
_entity_poly.pdbx_seq_one_letter_code
_entity_poly.pdbx_strand_id
1 'polypeptide(L)'
;MQQVFTNPGVVERFFTGPGEAHLAAEVRQVLTRSWSIGEDEENAEQIIEMVKANPEKYVMKWNECGSRVGTTKFFGDKIPAKLESLSMEEREKFFIMERLEPMVVKNHFVRPSTEVALNVNVTPELGIHGCVLGNILDGTVLEYFWPESQMKTKLAEEEEGGVMKGKSVFDSPYLV
;
A
#
# COMPACT_ATOMS: atom_id res chain seq x y z
N MET A 1 -4.16 8.53 -6.32
CA MET A 1 -4.30 9.39 -5.11
C MET A 1 -3.24 9.14 -4.06
N GLN A 2 -3.05 7.92 -3.53
CA GLN A 2 -2.04 7.66 -2.48
C GLN A 2 -0.65 8.19 -2.86
N GLN A 3 -0.20 7.94 -4.09
CA GLN A 3 1.11 8.39 -4.56
C GLN A 3 1.25 9.93 -4.57
N VAL A 4 0.19 10.67 -4.88
CA VAL A 4 0.25 12.13 -4.99
C VAL A 4 0.61 12.78 -3.64
N PHE A 5 0.22 12.16 -2.52
CA PHE A 5 0.57 12.64 -1.18
C PHE A 5 2.07 12.53 -0.87
N THR A 6 2.87 11.78 -1.64
CA THR A 6 4.33 11.76 -1.43
C THR A 6 5.03 12.99 -1.99
N ASN A 7 4.36 13.76 -2.86
CA ASN A 7 4.93 14.95 -3.46
C ASN A 7 5.10 16.07 -2.40
N PRO A 8 6.20 16.83 -2.44
CA PRO A 8 6.42 17.95 -1.53
C PRO A 8 5.26 18.95 -1.55
N GLY A 9 4.79 19.37 -0.37
CA GLY A 9 3.76 20.40 -0.24
C GLY A 9 2.33 19.93 -0.51
N VAL A 10 2.07 18.67 -0.89
CA VAL A 10 0.69 18.19 -1.14
C VAL A 10 -0.06 17.95 0.15
N VAL A 11 0.55 17.26 1.12
CA VAL A 11 -0.08 16.97 2.42
C VAL A 11 -0.38 18.27 3.16
N GLU A 12 0.56 19.21 3.13
CA GLU A 12 0.51 20.49 3.84
C GLU A 12 -0.67 21.37 3.39
N ARG A 13 -1.16 21.20 2.16
CA ARG A 13 -2.36 21.92 1.65
C ARG A 13 -3.63 21.57 2.43
N PHE A 14 -3.65 20.44 3.12
CA PHE A 14 -4.80 19.97 3.91
C PHE A 14 -4.70 20.34 5.39
N PHE A 15 -3.59 20.94 5.84
CA PHE A 15 -3.31 21.27 7.24
C PHE A 15 -2.82 22.72 7.35
N THR A 16 -3.72 23.68 7.10
CA THR A 16 -3.40 25.12 7.03
C THR A 16 -3.76 25.91 8.29
N GLY A 17 -4.45 25.27 9.25
CA GLY A 17 -4.86 25.88 10.49
C GLY A 17 -3.70 26.15 11.45
N PRO A 18 -3.84 27.12 12.38
CA PRO A 18 -2.85 27.36 13.41
C PRO A 18 -2.57 26.10 14.23
N GLY A 19 -1.30 25.69 14.26
CA GLY A 19 -0.86 24.51 15.03
C GLY A 19 -0.96 23.17 14.30
N GLU A 20 -1.49 23.10 13.07
CA GLU A 20 -1.69 21.81 12.36
C GLU A 20 -0.43 21.26 11.67
N ALA A 21 0.66 22.01 11.61
CA ALA A 21 1.88 21.62 10.90
C ALA A 21 2.46 20.26 11.37
N HIS A 22 2.28 19.91 12.65
CA HIS A 22 2.71 18.61 13.18
C HIS A 22 1.91 17.44 12.60
N LEU A 23 0.62 17.62 12.33
CA LEU A 23 -0.24 16.58 11.72
C LEU A 23 0.23 16.24 10.31
N ALA A 24 0.59 17.25 9.51
CA ALA A 24 1.18 17.04 8.19
C ALA A 24 2.50 16.24 8.30
N ALA A 25 3.33 16.55 9.30
CA ALA A 25 4.57 15.81 9.53
C ALA A 25 4.33 14.35 9.92
N GLU A 26 3.37 14.07 10.81
CA GLU A 26 2.97 12.71 11.20
C GLU A 26 2.47 11.89 10.01
N VAL A 27 1.61 12.48 9.17
CA VAL A 27 1.14 11.83 7.92
C VAL A 27 2.33 11.49 7.02
N ARG A 28 3.28 12.42 6.83
CA ARG A 28 4.47 12.16 6.01
C ARG A 28 5.34 11.02 6.54
N GLN A 29 5.40 10.79 7.85
CA GLN A 29 6.20 9.71 8.43
C GLN A 29 5.70 8.31 8.05
N VAL A 30 4.40 8.16 7.80
CA VAL A 30 3.80 6.85 7.46
C VAL A 30 3.66 6.62 5.95
N LEU A 31 3.99 7.61 5.12
CA LEU A 31 3.97 7.48 3.67
C LEU A 31 5.22 6.73 3.18
N THR A 32 4.99 5.71 2.37
CA THR A 32 6.07 5.04 1.62
C THR A 32 6.33 5.80 0.33
N ARG A 33 7.60 5.87 -0.10
CA ARG A 33 7.97 6.56 -1.33
C ARG A 33 7.31 5.89 -2.53
N SER A 34 6.76 6.73 -3.41
CA SER A 34 6.06 6.29 -4.59
C SER A 34 6.12 7.33 -5.69
N TRP A 35 5.98 6.87 -6.93
CA TRP A 35 6.21 7.68 -8.12
C TRP A 35 5.15 7.38 -9.18
N SER A 36 4.66 8.44 -9.81
CA SER A 36 3.93 8.34 -11.07
C SER A 36 4.90 7.96 -12.18
N ILE A 37 4.39 7.33 -13.24
CA ILE A 37 5.16 6.96 -14.44
C ILE A 37 4.38 7.31 -15.72
N GLY A 38 3.42 8.23 -15.60
CA GLY A 38 2.62 8.75 -16.71
C GLY A 38 3.43 9.59 -17.69
N GLU A 39 2.82 9.94 -18.83
CA GLU A 39 3.48 10.72 -19.89
C GLU A 39 3.87 12.13 -19.42
N ASP A 40 3.04 12.75 -18.58
CA ASP A 40 3.27 14.09 -18.03
C ASP A 40 4.33 14.14 -16.90
N GLU A 41 4.89 13.00 -16.48
CA GLU A 41 5.86 12.96 -15.39
C GLU A 41 7.30 13.10 -15.91
N GLU A 42 7.94 14.24 -15.60
CA GLU A 42 9.28 14.62 -16.09
C GLU A 42 10.35 13.54 -15.82
N ASN A 43 10.25 12.85 -14.67
CA ASN A 43 11.22 11.85 -14.25
C ASN A 43 10.79 10.40 -14.57
N ALA A 44 9.70 10.18 -15.33
CA ALA A 44 9.13 8.85 -15.56
C ALA A 44 10.15 7.84 -16.08
N GLU A 45 10.93 8.19 -17.11
CA GLU A 45 11.91 7.28 -17.70
C GLU A 45 13.06 6.96 -16.74
N GLN A 46 13.50 7.93 -15.93
CA GLN A 46 14.53 7.69 -14.92
C GLN A 46 14.05 6.72 -13.84
N ILE A 47 12.79 6.88 -13.40
CA ILE A 47 12.13 5.98 -12.44
C ILE A 47 11.99 4.58 -13.05
N ILE A 48 11.55 4.48 -14.31
CA ILE A 48 11.38 3.21 -15.02
C ILE A 48 12.71 2.46 -15.11
N GLU A 49 13.80 3.13 -15.50
CA GLU A 49 15.13 2.50 -15.59
C GLU A 49 15.67 2.08 -14.21
N MET A 50 15.48 2.92 -13.18
CA MET A 50 15.81 2.57 -11.79
C MET A 50 15.07 1.30 -11.34
N VAL A 51 13.77 1.21 -11.65
CA VAL A 51 12.91 0.07 -11.28
C VAL A 51 13.30 -1.18 -12.05
N LYS A 52 13.57 -1.07 -13.35
CA LYS A 52 14.02 -2.22 -14.17
C LYS A 52 15.37 -2.77 -13.69
N ALA A 53 16.25 -1.92 -13.20
CA ALA A 53 17.57 -2.33 -12.70
C ALA A 53 17.49 -3.09 -11.36
N ASN A 54 16.47 -2.85 -10.53
CA ASN A 54 16.30 -3.46 -9.20
C ASN A 54 14.81 -3.76 -8.91
N PRO A 55 14.12 -4.58 -9.72
CA PRO A 55 12.66 -4.72 -9.65
C PRO A 55 12.17 -5.34 -8.34
N GLU A 56 13.03 -6.05 -7.61
CA GLU A 56 12.76 -6.60 -6.28
C GLU A 56 12.52 -5.53 -5.21
N LYS A 57 13.04 -4.31 -5.39
CA LYS A 57 12.89 -3.19 -4.43
C LYS A 57 11.58 -2.42 -4.59
N TYR A 58 10.75 -2.80 -5.55
CA TYR A 58 9.56 -2.04 -5.92
C TYR A 58 8.33 -2.94 -6.05
N VAL A 59 7.17 -2.29 -5.99
CA VAL A 59 5.89 -2.86 -6.36
C VAL A 59 5.23 -1.90 -7.33
N MET A 60 4.87 -2.38 -8.51
CA MET A 60 4.06 -1.64 -9.47
C MET A 60 2.59 -1.92 -9.20
N LYS A 61 1.79 -0.88 -9.02
CA LYS A 61 0.37 -0.98 -8.66
C LYS A 61 -0.49 -0.25 -9.66
N TRP A 62 -1.63 -0.83 -9.97
CA TRP A 62 -2.69 -0.15 -10.70
C TRP A 62 -3.38 0.89 -9.80
N ASN A 63 -3.77 2.03 -10.35
CA ASN A 63 -4.43 3.13 -9.64
C ASN A 63 -5.85 2.77 -9.19
N GLU A 64 -6.50 1.82 -9.86
CA GLU A 64 -7.82 1.32 -9.47
C GLU A 64 -7.70 0.15 -8.49
N CYS A 65 -8.52 0.20 -7.43
CA CYS A 65 -8.66 -0.86 -6.45
C CYS A 65 -10.07 -1.47 -6.54
N GLY A 66 -10.16 -2.79 -6.71
CA GLY A 66 -11.45 -3.48 -6.76
C GLY A 66 -11.32 -4.95 -7.13
N SER A 67 -12.29 -5.78 -6.70
CA SER A 67 -12.30 -7.22 -6.94
C SER A 67 -12.69 -7.63 -8.36
N ARG A 68 -13.24 -6.70 -9.17
CA ARG A 68 -13.65 -6.93 -10.57
C ARG A 68 -12.49 -6.81 -11.56
N VAL A 69 -11.35 -6.38 -11.06
CA VAL A 69 -10.13 -6.20 -11.82
C VAL A 69 -9.28 -7.45 -11.61
N GLY A 70 -8.63 -7.94 -12.66
CA GLY A 70 -7.60 -8.98 -12.56
C GLY A 70 -6.37 -8.52 -11.76
N THR A 71 -5.18 -8.85 -12.24
CA THR A 71 -3.93 -8.53 -11.52
C THR A 71 -3.72 -7.02 -11.40
N THR A 72 -3.71 -6.51 -10.16
CA THR A 72 -3.52 -5.07 -9.86
C THR A 72 -2.14 -4.74 -9.32
N LYS A 73 -1.30 -5.74 -9.03
CA LYS A 73 0.03 -5.58 -8.44
C LYS A 73 1.05 -6.47 -9.16
N PHE A 74 2.23 -5.91 -9.44
CA PHE A 74 3.33 -6.60 -10.10
C PHE A 74 4.59 -6.47 -9.23
N PHE A 75 5.36 -7.55 -9.18
CA PHE A 75 6.53 -7.73 -8.31
C PHE A 75 7.68 -8.36 -9.10
N GLY A 76 8.93 -7.99 -8.78
CA GLY A 76 10.13 -8.56 -9.39
C GLY A 76 10.08 -8.52 -10.92
N ASP A 77 10.48 -9.60 -11.57
CA ASP A 77 10.58 -9.71 -13.03
C ASP A 77 9.26 -9.45 -13.79
N LYS A 78 8.11 -9.47 -13.09
CA LYS A 78 6.83 -9.09 -13.68
C LYS A 78 6.71 -7.59 -13.92
N ILE A 79 7.51 -6.76 -13.25
CA ILE A 79 7.47 -5.30 -13.40
C ILE A 79 8.08 -4.89 -14.76
N PRO A 80 9.32 -5.27 -15.13
CA PRO A 80 9.85 -4.95 -16.45
C PRO A 80 8.97 -5.46 -17.59
N ALA A 81 8.54 -6.72 -17.53
CA ALA A 81 7.66 -7.30 -18.54
C ALA A 81 6.33 -6.55 -18.67
N LYS A 82 5.77 -6.05 -17.56
CA LYS A 82 4.56 -5.24 -17.61
C LYS A 82 4.82 -3.86 -18.20
N LEU A 83 5.92 -3.20 -17.84
CA LEU A 83 6.31 -1.89 -18.38
C LEU A 83 6.54 -1.94 -19.90
N GLU A 84 7.16 -3.01 -20.40
CA GLU A 84 7.36 -3.23 -21.84
C GLU A 84 6.06 -3.47 -22.60
N SER A 85 5.02 -3.98 -21.92
CA SER A 85 3.72 -4.25 -22.53
C SER A 85 2.82 -3.02 -22.62
N LEU A 86 3.19 -1.89 -22.02
CA LEU A 86 2.33 -0.71 -21.89
C LEU A 86 2.71 0.36 -22.91
N SER A 87 1.70 0.97 -23.54
CA SER A 87 1.89 2.26 -24.21
C SER A 87 2.18 3.37 -23.19
N MET A 88 2.68 4.52 -23.65
CA MET A 88 2.90 5.69 -22.78
C MET A 88 1.62 6.12 -22.04
N GLU A 89 0.50 6.22 -22.77
CA GLU A 89 -0.82 6.54 -22.22
C GLU A 89 -1.27 5.54 -21.15
N GLU A 90 -0.98 4.24 -21.34
CA GLU A 90 -1.40 3.23 -20.36
C GLU A 90 -0.60 3.26 -19.05
N ARG A 91 0.60 3.86 -19.04
CA ARG A 91 1.43 3.96 -17.84
C ARG A 91 0.80 4.83 -16.76
N GLU A 92 0.00 5.83 -17.12
CA GLU A 92 -0.73 6.70 -16.18
C GLU A 92 -1.66 5.94 -15.25
N LYS A 93 -2.10 4.76 -15.68
CA LYS A 93 -2.95 3.89 -14.88
C LYS A 93 -2.17 3.23 -13.74
N PHE A 94 -0.84 3.29 -13.74
CA PHE A 94 0.02 2.65 -12.75
C PHE A 94 0.89 3.65 -11.99
N PHE A 95 1.36 3.21 -10.84
CA PHE A 95 2.40 3.90 -10.08
C PHE A 95 3.38 2.88 -9.50
N ILE A 96 4.58 3.35 -9.21
CA ILE A 96 5.64 2.58 -8.55
C ILE A 96 5.66 2.97 -7.08
N MET A 97 5.81 1.99 -6.20
CA MET A 97 6.01 2.19 -4.76
C MET A 97 7.22 1.39 -4.31
N GLU A 98 8.03 1.92 -3.39
CA GLU A 98 9.05 1.11 -2.71
C GLU A 98 8.40 -0.11 -2.05
N ARG A 99 9.03 -1.26 -2.21
CA ARG A 99 8.60 -2.48 -1.56
C ARG A 99 8.89 -2.35 -0.07
N LEU A 100 7.87 -2.55 0.74
CA LEU A 100 8.04 -2.66 2.18
C LEU A 100 8.73 -3.99 2.52
N GLU A 101 9.68 -3.92 3.44
CA GLU A 101 10.35 -5.08 4.04
C GLU A 101 9.82 -5.25 5.48
N PRO A 102 8.65 -5.86 5.65
CA PRO A 102 8.05 -6.02 6.96
C PRO A 102 8.81 -7.05 7.79
N MET A 103 8.64 -6.97 9.12
CA MET A 103 9.25 -7.95 10.02
C MET A 103 8.79 -9.38 9.70
N VAL A 104 9.72 -10.32 9.83
CA VAL A 104 9.44 -11.75 9.72
C VAL A 104 9.49 -12.35 11.12
N VAL A 105 8.39 -12.98 11.52
CA VAL A 105 8.25 -13.64 12.82
C VAL A 105 7.87 -15.10 12.64
N LYS A 106 8.03 -15.90 13.70
CA LYS A 106 7.54 -17.27 13.75
C LYS A 106 6.12 -17.31 14.27
N ASN A 107 5.23 -18.00 13.56
CA ASN A 107 3.86 -18.24 14.00
C ASN A 107 3.32 -19.59 13.48
N HIS A 108 2.14 -19.99 13.94
CA HIS A 108 1.39 -21.14 13.43
C HIS A 108 0.30 -20.66 12.48
N PHE A 109 0.35 -21.14 11.24
CA PHE A 109 -0.56 -20.72 10.18
C PHE A 109 -1.61 -21.80 9.94
N VAL A 110 -2.84 -21.53 10.38
CA VAL A 110 -3.96 -22.47 10.36
C VAL A 110 -5.03 -21.99 9.39
N ARG A 111 -5.47 -22.88 8.49
CA ARG A 111 -6.63 -22.65 7.63
C ARG A 111 -7.52 -23.90 7.58
N PRO A 112 -8.84 -23.73 7.41
CA PRO A 112 -9.73 -24.86 7.17
C PRO A 112 -9.30 -25.65 5.93
N SER A 113 -9.38 -26.98 6.01
CA SER A 113 -9.16 -27.90 4.88
C SER A 113 -7.77 -27.82 4.23
N THR A 114 -6.76 -27.27 4.92
CA THR A 114 -5.35 -27.36 4.53
C THR A 114 -4.52 -27.92 5.69
N GLU A 115 -3.37 -28.51 5.38
CA GLU A 115 -2.43 -28.93 6.42
C GLU A 115 -2.00 -27.72 7.28
N VAL A 116 -1.90 -27.95 8.59
CA VAL A 116 -1.50 -26.91 9.53
C VAL A 116 0.00 -26.67 9.39
N ALA A 117 0.39 -25.43 9.10
CA ALA A 117 1.78 -25.03 9.00
C ALA A 117 2.25 -24.49 10.36
N LEU A 118 3.00 -25.30 11.11
CA LEU A 118 3.49 -24.95 12.44
C LEU A 118 4.86 -24.27 12.36
N ASN A 119 5.07 -23.22 13.16
CA ASN A 119 6.37 -22.54 13.33
C ASN A 119 7.00 -22.06 12.00
N VAL A 120 6.16 -21.51 11.13
CA VAL A 120 6.57 -20.97 9.82
C VAL A 120 6.89 -19.49 9.91
N ASN A 121 7.64 -19.00 8.92
CA ASN A 121 7.93 -17.57 8.78
C ASN A 121 6.69 -16.86 8.25
N VAL A 122 6.26 -15.83 8.98
CA VAL A 122 5.08 -15.05 8.62
C VAL A 122 5.36 -13.56 8.73
N THR A 123 4.50 -12.79 8.08
CA THR A 123 4.54 -11.34 8.06
C THR A 123 3.14 -10.81 8.42
N PRO A 124 3.01 -10.06 9.52
CA PRO A 124 1.77 -9.39 9.89
C PRO A 124 1.58 -8.06 9.14
N GLU A 125 0.33 -7.67 8.93
CA GLU A 125 -0.10 -6.37 8.42
C GLU A 125 -1.22 -5.85 9.33
N LEU A 126 -0.99 -4.69 9.96
CA LEU A 126 -1.95 -4.03 10.85
C LEU A 126 -2.80 -3.04 10.06
N GLY A 127 -4.12 -3.21 10.13
CA GLY A 127 -5.11 -2.25 9.66
C GLY A 127 -5.76 -1.53 10.84
N ILE A 128 -5.92 -0.21 10.73
CA ILE A 128 -6.66 0.62 11.67
C ILE A 128 -7.93 1.10 10.99
N HIS A 129 -9.09 0.82 11.59
CA HIS A 129 -10.37 1.28 11.08
C HIS A 129 -10.66 2.67 11.65
N GLY A 130 -11.01 3.61 10.76
CA GLY A 130 -11.46 4.95 11.13
C GLY A 130 -12.84 5.23 10.57
N CYS A 131 -13.66 5.93 11.36
CA CYS A 131 -14.92 6.50 10.92
C CYS A 131 -14.83 8.02 10.97
N VAL A 132 -15.34 8.68 9.93
CA VAL A 132 -15.53 10.12 9.90
C VAL A 132 -16.93 10.40 9.35
N LEU A 133 -17.71 11.17 10.10
CA LEU A 133 -19.00 11.69 9.70
C LEU A 133 -18.88 13.21 9.59
N GLY A 134 -19.25 13.74 8.44
CA GLY A 134 -19.23 15.17 8.18
C GLY A 134 -20.26 15.57 7.15
N ASN A 135 -20.49 16.88 7.03
CA ASN A 135 -21.36 17.46 6.03
C ASN A 135 -20.51 17.95 4.85
N ILE A 136 -20.73 17.36 3.68
CA ILE A 136 -19.99 17.70 2.46
C ILE A 136 -20.33 19.10 1.93
N LEU A 137 -21.49 19.66 2.27
CA LEU A 137 -21.94 20.96 1.76
C LEU A 137 -21.21 22.13 2.41
N ASP A 138 -20.91 22.01 3.71
CA ASP A 138 -20.23 23.05 4.49
C ASP A 138 -18.84 22.64 5.00
N GLY A 139 -18.44 21.38 4.80
CA GLY A 139 -17.15 20.84 5.20
C GLY A 139 -17.01 20.54 6.70
N THR A 140 -18.10 20.61 7.48
CA THR A 140 -18.04 20.35 8.92
C THR A 140 -17.81 18.88 9.21
N VAL A 141 -16.91 18.60 10.17
CA VAL A 141 -16.73 17.26 10.75
C VAL A 141 -17.58 17.18 12.00
N LEU A 142 -18.56 16.26 12.03
CA LEU A 142 -19.47 16.06 13.14
C LEU A 142 -18.92 15.05 14.15
N GLU A 143 -18.32 13.97 13.63
CA GLU A 143 -17.78 12.90 14.45
C GLU A 143 -16.59 12.25 13.74
N TYR A 144 -15.55 11.90 14.48
CA TYR A 144 -14.47 11.04 14.00
C TYR A 144 -13.95 10.17 15.14
N PHE A 145 -13.70 8.89 14.85
CA PHE A 145 -13.19 7.94 15.84
C PHE A 145 -12.54 6.72 15.17
N TRP A 146 -11.75 5.97 15.94
CA TRP A 146 -11.07 4.76 15.49
C TRP A 146 -11.49 3.59 16.40
N PRO A 147 -12.58 2.87 16.05
CA PRO A 147 -13.19 1.95 17.00
C PRO A 147 -12.38 0.66 17.16
N GLU A 148 -11.66 0.23 16.11
CA GLU A 148 -11.09 -1.11 16.05
C GLU A 148 -9.83 -1.16 15.19
N SER A 149 -9.00 -2.16 15.48
CA SER A 149 -7.87 -2.57 14.63
C SER A 149 -8.08 -4.02 14.17
N GLN A 150 -7.59 -4.33 12.99
CA GLN A 150 -7.56 -5.69 12.47
C GLN A 150 -6.13 -6.03 12.06
N MET A 151 -5.62 -7.17 12.52
CA MET A 151 -4.37 -7.72 12.02
C MET A 151 -4.68 -8.91 11.12
N LYS A 152 -3.93 -8.97 10.01
CA LYS A 152 -3.90 -10.14 9.14
C LYS A 152 -2.45 -10.54 8.95
N THR A 153 -2.23 -11.83 8.75
CA THR A 153 -0.89 -12.39 8.64
C THR A 153 -0.82 -13.28 7.40
N LYS A 154 0.26 -13.18 6.64
CA LYS A 154 0.59 -14.03 5.49
C LYS A 154 1.88 -14.80 5.73
N LEU A 155 2.08 -15.90 4.99
CA LEU A 155 3.41 -16.52 4.90
C LEU A 155 4.41 -15.50 4.34
N ALA A 156 5.65 -15.54 4.83
CA ALA A 156 6.66 -14.54 4.45
C ALA A 156 7.01 -14.57 2.95
N GLU A 157 6.91 -15.74 2.30
CA GLU A 157 7.13 -15.90 0.87
C GLU A 157 5.97 -15.41 -0.02
N GLU A 158 4.79 -15.14 0.54
CA GLU A 158 3.64 -14.69 -0.24
C GLU A 158 3.70 -13.19 -0.50
N GLU A 159 3.51 -12.76 -1.75
CA GLU A 159 3.51 -11.35 -2.12
C GLU A 159 2.16 -10.67 -1.79
N GLU A 160 1.04 -11.35 -2.07
CA GLU A 160 -0.31 -10.84 -1.78
C GLU A 160 -0.83 -11.35 -0.43
N GLY A 161 -1.50 -10.47 0.33
CA GLY A 161 -2.05 -10.77 1.65
C GLY A 161 -3.57 -10.63 1.74
N GLY A 162 -4.31 -11.15 0.76
CA GLY A 162 -5.77 -11.09 0.76
C GLY A 162 -6.39 -12.25 1.53
N VAL A 163 -7.11 -11.97 2.63
CA VAL A 163 -7.81 -13.00 3.43
C VAL A 163 -8.87 -13.72 2.58
N MET A 164 -9.71 -12.97 1.87
CA MET A 164 -10.74 -13.54 0.97
C MET A 164 -10.16 -14.35 -0.20
N LYS A 165 -8.88 -14.12 -0.56
CA LYS A 165 -8.16 -14.89 -1.59
C LYS A 165 -7.47 -16.13 -1.01
N GLY A 166 -7.62 -16.41 0.29
CA GLY A 166 -6.96 -17.51 1.00
C GLY A 166 -5.47 -17.30 1.27
N LYS A 167 -4.94 -16.09 1.03
CA LYS A 167 -3.51 -15.77 1.13
C LYS A 167 -3.07 -15.30 2.51
N SER A 168 -4.00 -14.82 3.32
CA SER A 168 -3.77 -14.42 4.70
C SER A 168 -4.79 -15.05 5.64
N VAL A 169 -4.45 -15.09 6.92
CA VAL A 169 -5.34 -15.43 8.03
C VAL A 169 -5.53 -14.21 8.93
N PHE A 170 -6.60 -14.19 9.71
CA PHE A 170 -6.75 -13.19 10.77
C PHE A 170 -5.77 -13.47 11.91
N ASP A 171 -5.31 -12.41 12.53
CA ASP A 171 -4.35 -12.43 13.63
C ASP A 171 -4.71 -11.33 14.65
N SER A 172 -3.99 -11.31 15.77
CA SER A 172 -4.12 -10.28 16.80
C SER A 172 -2.73 -9.73 17.18
N PRO A 173 -2.59 -8.40 17.34
CA PRO A 173 -1.33 -7.83 17.79
C PRO A 173 -1.01 -8.27 19.23
N TYR A 174 0.26 -8.64 19.47
CA TYR A 174 0.83 -8.76 20.80
C TYR A 174 1.74 -7.56 21.05
N LEU A 175 1.37 -6.70 22.01
CA LEU A 175 2.16 -5.52 22.37
C LEU A 175 3.38 -5.94 23.18
N VAL A 176 4.56 -5.52 22.73
CA VAL A 176 5.88 -5.84 23.30
C VAL A 176 6.56 -4.60 23.87
#